data_AF-A0A258L1M1-F1
#
_entry.id   AF-A0A258L1M1-F1
#
_cell.length_a   1.000
_cell.length_b   1.000
_cell.length_c   1.000
_cell.angle_alpha   90.00
_cell.angle_beta   90.00
_cell.angle_gamma   90.00
#
_symmetry.space_group_name_H-M   'P 1'
#
loop_
_entity.id
_entity.type
_entity.pdbx_description
1 polymer ?
#
loop_
_entity_poly.entity_id
_entity_poly.type
_entity_poly.pdbx_seq_one_letter_code
_entity_poly.pdbx_strand_id
1 'polypeptide(L)'
;MPAHQTKPAGREMTSTQATTGRSPRSASSLALTAALALASALSASPAAAQLSWPWDQPQERRPVEQAPPAWRPPPEPAARPAVPPPPTGRSPVCLQLEQRLVQETQNGGQSRDVLPLVESQLRQIDQQLRQGSQTLDRSCYEYFLFSKTLRNTKKCVDLSREVDGLKRQKADLENQRSQLISSSGRSYTDEIVRELARNNCGATYQQQARRTEQNPFQSLWQEDSGGSGGGLGGSFSNLPYATYRTVCVRLCDGYYFPVSFSTLPNHFERDAEVCSSKCAAPTELFYYQNPGGSVEQMVGAQSNTPYTSMKVAFRYRKEYVQGCSCKAEEYNAGTPAPGDGTQQQGAVTPPAIPAEAPAQATTAAGGTAASGWASDVTTP
;
A
#
# COMPACT_ATOMS: atom_id res chain seq x y z
N MET A 1 54.99 -55.21 -14.36
CA MET A 1 55.37 -54.11 -13.44
C MET A 1 54.15 -53.84 -12.55
N PRO A 2 54.25 -53.98 -11.22
CA PRO A 2 53.19 -54.58 -10.42
C PRO A 2 52.29 -53.57 -9.67
N ALA A 3 51.16 -54.12 -9.23
CA ALA A 3 50.15 -53.56 -8.34
C ALA A 3 50.68 -53.23 -6.94
N HIS A 4 50.04 -52.26 -6.27
CA HIS A 4 49.91 -52.09 -4.81
C HIS A 4 48.98 -50.86 -4.56
N GLN A 5 48.15 -50.73 -3.53
CA GLN A 5 47.66 -51.58 -2.45
C GLN A 5 46.51 -50.79 -1.80
N THR A 6 45.41 -51.48 -1.47
CA THR A 6 44.37 -51.05 -0.54
C THR A 6 44.88 -51.09 0.91
N LYS A 7 44.52 -50.12 1.78
CA LYS A 7 44.16 -50.43 3.19
C LYS A 7 43.45 -49.26 3.91
N PRO A 8 42.41 -49.56 4.74
CA PRO A 8 41.74 -48.61 5.63
C PRO A 8 42.35 -48.62 7.05
N ALA A 9 42.06 -47.57 7.83
CA ALA A 9 42.32 -47.57 9.28
C ALA A 9 41.11 -46.99 10.03
N GLY A 10 40.34 -47.89 10.63
CA GLY A 10 39.48 -47.56 11.75
C GLY A 10 40.28 -47.42 13.04
N ARG A 11 39.74 -46.65 13.99
CA ARG A 11 40.06 -46.80 15.41
C ARG A 11 38.83 -46.43 16.24
N GLU A 12 38.12 -47.49 16.64
CA GLU A 12 37.33 -47.50 17.86
C GLU A 12 38.25 -47.32 19.06
N MET A 13 37.86 -46.49 20.02
CA MET A 13 38.19 -46.69 21.43
C MET A 13 36.98 -46.31 22.29
N THR A 14 36.32 -47.38 22.72
CA THR A 14 35.59 -47.59 23.97
C THR A 14 36.09 -46.78 25.16
N SER A 15 35.19 -46.21 25.97
CA SER A 15 35.34 -46.21 27.43
C SER A 15 34.00 -45.99 28.15
N THR A 16 33.49 -47.11 28.64
CA THR A 16 33.05 -47.37 30.02
C THR A 16 31.85 -46.62 30.63
N GLN A 17 30.85 -47.45 30.93
CA GLN A 17 29.69 -47.26 31.78
C GLN A 17 30.08 -46.90 33.23
N ALA A 18 29.25 -46.10 33.90
CA ALA A 18 29.10 -46.16 35.35
C ALA A 18 27.62 -45.99 35.74
N THR A 19 27.13 -47.05 36.37
CA THR A 19 25.82 -47.32 36.93
C THR A 19 25.58 -46.52 38.22
N THR A 20 24.32 -46.19 38.51
CA THR A 20 23.65 -45.96 39.82
C THR A 20 22.65 -44.79 39.66
N GLY A 21 21.44 -44.77 40.22
CA GLY A 21 20.71 -45.71 41.05
C GLY A 21 19.22 -45.35 41.01
N ARG A 22 18.39 -46.37 41.16
CA ARG A 22 16.94 -46.30 41.32
C ARG A 22 16.61 -46.24 42.80
N SER A 23 15.78 -45.30 43.26
CA SER A 23 14.74 -45.57 44.28
C SER A 23 13.87 -44.36 44.64
N PRO A 24 12.67 -44.62 45.19
CA PRO A 24 11.53 -43.71 45.17
C PRO A 24 11.33 -42.97 46.49
N ARG A 25 10.56 -41.88 46.47
CA ARG A 25 9.94 -41.29 47.67
C ARG A 25 8.46 -41.05 47.45
N SER A 26 7.69 -41.98 48.01
CA SER A 26 6.55 -41.80 48.92
C SER A 26 5.62 -40.59 48.75
N ALA A 27 4.34 -40.97 48.59
CA ALA A 27 3.11 -40.27 48.88
C ALA A 27 3.15 -39.27 50.06
N SER A 28 2.42 -38.17 49.91
CA SER A 28 1.64 -37.57 51.00
C SER A 28 0.43 -36.85 50.42
N SER A 29 -0.72 -37.27 50.93
CA SER A 29 -2.08 -36.80 50.73
C SER A 29 -2.30 -35.40 51.34
N LEU A 30 -3.34 -34.69 50.87
CA LEU A 30 -4.20 -33.68 51.53
C LEU A 30 -4.67 -32.72 50.41
N ALA A 31 -5.88 -32.79 49.84
CA ALA A 31 -7.23 -32.67 50.41
C ALA A 31 -7.48 -31.33 51.13
N LEU A 32 -8.59 -30.68 50.74
CA LEU A 32 -9.25 -29.48 51.29
C LEU A 32 -8.59 -28.12 50.93
N THR A 33 -9.29 -27.03 50.56
CA THR A 33 -10.73 -26.71 50.53
C THR A 33 -10.98 -25.41 49.77
N ALA A 34 -12.17 -25.35 49.18
CA ALA A 34 -12.96 -24.21 48.72
C ALA A 34 -12.55 -22.79 49.16
N ALA A 35 -12.37 -21.92 48.16
CA ALA A 35 -12.40 -20.47 48.32
C ALA A 35 -13.86 -20.01 48.46
N LEU A 36 -14.21 -19.51 49.64
CA LEU A 36 -15.50 -18.87 49.93
C LEU A 36 -15.32 -17.35 49.87
N ALA A 37 -16.15 -16.73 49.03
CA ALA A 37 -16.35 -15.30 48.93
C ALA A 37 -16.80 -14.69 50.27
N LEU A 38 -16.24 -13.55 50.63
CA LEU A 38 -16.76 -12.69 51.70
C LEU A 38 -16.82 -11.24 51.21
N ALA A 39 -18.00 -10.89 50.72
CA ALA A 39 -18.51 -9.54 50.76
C ALA A 39 -18.87 -9.21 52.21
N SER A 40 -18.45 -8.03 52.69
CA SER A 40 -18.92 -7.48 53.96
C SER A 40 -19.11 -5.97 53.82
N ALA A 41 -20.34 -5.63 53.43
CA ALA A 41 -20.97 -4.39 53.84
C ALA A 41 -21.45 -4.55 55.28
N LEU A 42 -21.01 -3.68 56.21
CA LEU A 42 -21.70 -3.47 57.47
C LEU A 42 -21.75 -1.98 57.83
N SER A 43 -22.97 -1.48 57.77
CA SER A 43 -23.55 -0.34 58.47
C SER A 43 -23.65 -0.57 59.98
N ALA A 44 -23.49 0.51 60.76
CA ALA A 44 -24.34 0.94 61.89
C ALA A 44 -23.53 1.94 62.76
N SER A 45 -23.80 3.25 62.67
CA SER A 45 -24.73 4.04 63.52
C SER A 45 -24.03 4.62 64.76
N PRO A 46 -24.35 5.85 65.17
CA PRO A 46 -25.48 5.98 66.08
C PRO A 46 -26.42 7.14 65.75
N ALA A 47 -27.70 6.85 65.97
CA ALA A 47 -28.77 7.82 66.13
C ALA A 47 -28.52 8.66 67.39
N ALA A 48 -28.38 9.97 67.23
CA ALA A 48 -28.57 10.93 68.32
C ALA A 48 -29.94 11.60 68.10
N ALA A 49 -30.76 11.48 69.13
CA ALA A 49 -32.13 11.94 69.17
C ALA A 49 -32.24 13.46 69.02
N GLN A 50 -33.39 13.84 68.46
CA GLN A 50 -33.82 15.19 68.15
C GLN A 50 -34.21 15.94 69.43
N LEU A 51 -33.67 17.14 69.61
CA LEU A 51 -34.22 18.17 70.50
C LEU A 51 -34.35 19.46 69.67
N SER A 52 -35.45 19.54 68.91
CA SER A 52 -35.87 20.72 68.16
C SER A 52 -36.51 21.72 69.12
N TRP A 53 -35.86 22.85 69.36
CA TRP A 53 -36.39 23.93 70.20
C TRP A 53 -37.37 24.82 69.41
N PRO A 54 -38.36 25.45 70.05
CA PRO A 54 -39.50 26.08 69.36
C PRO A 54 -39.22 27.42 68.66
N TRP A 55 -37.97 27.88 68.64
CA TRP A 55 -37.57 29.19 68.08
C TRP A 55 -36.61 29.09 66.89
N ASP A 56 -36.39 27.90 66.35
CA ASP A 56 -35.56 27.72 65.15
C ASP A 56 -36.39 28.02 63.89
N GLN A 57 -36.59 29.32 63.62
CA GLN A 57 -37.12 29.81 62.35
C GLN A 57 -35.93 30.01 61.41
N PRO A 58 -35.86 29.32 60.26
CA PRO A 58 -34.84 29.61 59.26
C PRO A 58 -35.09 31.01 58.71
N GLN A 59 -34.22 31.95 59.07
CA GLN A 59 -34.18 33.28 58.47
C GLN A 59 -33.84 33.10 56.98
N GLU A 60 -34.81 33.31 56.10
CA GLU A 60 -34.58 33.41 54.65
C GLU A 60 -33.55 34.51 54.38
N ARG A 61 -32.31 34.10 54.09
CA ARG A 61 -31.31 35.03 53.57
C ARG A 61 -31.80 35.50 52.21
N ARG A 62 -32.13 36.79 52.12
CA ARG A 62 -32.32 37.47 50.85
C ARG A 62 -31.08 37.24 49.97
N PRO A 63 -31.23 36.99 48.66
CA PRO A 63 -30.10 36.93 47.76
C PRO A 63 -29.36 38.26 47.79
N VAL A 64 -28.06 38.23 48.06
CA VAL A 64 -27.19 39.39 47.83
C VAL A 64 -27.04 39.52 46.33
N GLU A 65 -27.53 40.62 45.77
CA GLU A 65 -27.35 40.96 44.36
C GLU A 65 -25.85 41.14 44.09
N GLN A 66 -25.26 40.22 43.34
CA GLN A 66 -23.84 40.27 42.97
C GLN A 66 -23.65 41.29 41.86
N ALA A 67 -22.72 42.24 42.07
CA ALA A 67 -22.28 43.15 41.03
C ALA A 67 -21.69 42.37 39.83
N PRO A 68 -21.88 42.84 38.58
CA PRO A 68 -21.39 42.14 37.40
C PRO A 68 -19.86 42.02 37.42
N PRO A 69 -19.30 40.90 36.89
CA PRO A 69 -17.86 40.67 36.93
C PRO A 69 -17.13 41.71 36.07
N ALA A 70 -16.19 42.43 36.69
CA ALA A 70 -15.26 43.29 35.98
C ALA A 70 -14.38 42.43 35.07
N TRP A 71 -14.38 42.73 33.77
CA TRP A 71 -13.54 42.08 32.77
C TRP A 71 -12.06 42.32 33.11
N ARG A 72 -11.32 41.25 33.42
CA ARG A 72 -9.86 41.28 33.53
C ARG A 72 -9.27 40.86 32.18
N PRO A 73 -8.36 41.63 31.57
CA PRO A 73 -7.65 41.16 30.38
C PRO A 73 -6.86 39.88 30.72
N PRO A 74 -6.72 38.94 29.77
CA PRO A 74 -5.98 37.71 29.99
C PRO A 74 -4.51 38.02 30.34
N PRO A 75 -3.89 37.27 31.26
CA PRO A 75 -2.49 37.46 31.60
C PRO A 75 -1.63 37.21 30.36
N GLU A 76 -0.65 38.09 30.13
CA GLU A 76 0.35 37.90 29.09
C GLU A 76 1.05 36.54 29.25
N PRO A 77 1.35 35.82 28.15
CA PRO A 77 2.05 34.56 28.24
C PRO A 77 3.44 34.79 28.83
N ALA A 78 3.67 34.23 30.02
CA ALA A 78 4.99 34.18 30.62
C ALA A 78 6.01 33.63 29.61
N ALA A 79 7.16 34.29 29.51
CA ALA A 79 8.27 33.86 28.67
C ALA A 79 8.62 32.41 29.01
N ARG A 80 8.61 31.54 28.00
CA ARG A 80 9.00 30.13 28.13
C ARG A 80 10.43 30.07 28.69
N PRO A 81 10.74 29.19 29.66
CA PRO A 81 12.13 28.97 30.06
C PRO A 81 12.93 28.56 28.82
N ALA A 82 14.08 29.22 28.63
CA ALA A 82 14.98 28.92 27.53
C ALA A 82 15.38 27.44 27.57
N VAL A 83 15.05 26.72 26.51
CA VAL A 83 15.52 25.35 26.30
C VAL A 83 17.05 25.42 26.19
N PRO A 84 17.81 24.67 27.01
CA PRO A 84 19.27 24.66 26.89
C PRO A 84 19.68 24.23 25.47
N PRO A 85 20.74 24.81 24.89
CA PRO A 85 21.22 24.41 23.57
C PRO A 85 21.54 22.90 23.58
N PRO A 86 21.24 22.16 22.48
CA PRO A 86 21.50 20.75 22.43
C PRO A 86 23.01 20.49 22.63
N PRO A 87 23.39 19.40 23.33
CA PRO A 87 24.78 19.06 23.50
C PRO A 87 25.45 18.91 22.13
N THR A 88 26.53 19.65 21.90
CA THR A 88 27.24 19.74 20.61
C THR A 88 28.12 18.52 20.31
N GLY A 89 27.83 17.37 20.93
CA GLY A 89 28.50 16.10 20.65
C GLY A 89 27.46 15.04 20.32
N ARG A 90 27.50 14.49 19.10
CA ARG A 90 26.72 13.29 18.75
C ARG A 90 27.18 12.16 19.67
N SER A 91 26.26 11.57 20.43
CA SER A 91 26.59 10.44 21.29
C SER A 91 27.13 9.29 20.43
N PRO A 92 28.11 8.51 20.92
CA PRO A 92 28.68 7.39 20.15
C PRO A 92 27.62 6.35 19.78
N VAL A 93 26.56 6.23 20.60
CA VAL A 93 25.39 5.38 20.36
C VAL A 93 24.61 5.80 19.11
N CYS A 94 24.39 7.11 18.93
CA CYS A 94 23.67 7.60 17.75
C CYS A 94 24.44 7.35 16.46
N LEU A 95 25.75 7.55 16.46
CA LEU A 95 26.59 7.28 15.30
C LEU A 95 26.57 5.80 14.90
N GLN A 96 26.61 4.89 15.87
CA GLN A 96 26.56 3.45 15.63
C GLN A 96 25.20 3.02 15.05
N LEU A 97 24.10 3.54 15.59
CA LEU A 97 22.75 3.24 15.11
C LEU A 97 22.53 3.79 13.69
N GLU A 98 23.02 4.99 13.39
CA GLU A 98 22.97 5.58 12.05
C GLU A 98 23.75 4.74 11.03
N GLN A 99 24.94 4.24 11.39
CA GLN A 99 25.72 3.35 10.54
C GLN A 99 24.97 2.03 10.25
N ARG A 100 24.34 1.45 11.26
CA ARG A 100 23.53 0.23 11.11
C ARG A 100 22.32 0.46 10.21
N LEU A 101 21.66 1.61 10.33
CA LEU A 101 20.52 1.97 9.47
C LEU A 101 20.92 2.03 7.99
N VAL A 102 22.08 2.63 7.69
CA VAL A 102 22.59 2.72 6.31
C VAL A 102 22.92 1.34 5.74
N GLN A 103 23.54 0.48 6.55
CA GLN A 103 23.85 -0.90 6.14
C GLN A 103 22.57 -1.71 5.83
N GLU A 104 21.56 -1.62 6.69
CA GLU A 104 20.30 -2.33 6.51
C GLU A 104 19.50 -1.80 5.29
N THR A 105 19.55 -0.49 5.07
CA THR A 105 18.93 0.14 3.88
C THR A 105 19.54 -0.37 2.58
N GLN A 106 20.85 -0.63 2.55
CA GLN A 106 21.54 -1.22 1.39
C GLN A 106 21.18 -2.70 1.19
N ASN A 107 21.06 -3.47 2.28
CA ASN A 107 20.64 -4.87 2.24
C ASN A 107 19.19 -5.05 1.76
N GLY A 108 18.29 -4.11 2.11
CA GLY A 108 16.89 -4.12 1.70
C GLY A 108 16.67 -4.01 0.18
N GLY A 109 17.67 -3.54 -0.58
CA GLY A 109 17.65 -3.56 -2.04
C GLY A 109 17.73 -4.97 -2.62
N GLN A 110 18.58 -5.83 -2.07
CA GLN A 110 18.77 -7.20 -2.57
C GLN A 110 17.52 -8.08 -2.37
N SER A 111 16.85 -7.95 -1.22
CA SER A 111 15.61 -8.70 -0.96
C SER A 111 14.48 -8.33 -1.93
N ARG A 112 14.43 -7.07 -2.40
CA ARG A 112 13.43 -6.61 -3.39
C ARG A 112 13.62 -7.24 -4.75
N ASP A 113 14.86 -7.50 -5.16
CA ASP A 113 15.17 -8.09 -6.47
C ASP A 113 15.01 -9.62 -6.49
N VAL A 114 15.22 -10.28 -5.34
CA VAL A 114 15.12 -11.75 -5.24
C VAL A 114 13.67 -12.24 -5.09
N LEU A 115 12.79 -11.45 -4.48
CA LEU A 115 11.38 -11.82 -4.28
C LEU A 115 10.64 -12.21 -5.58
N PRO A 116 10.68 -11.44 -6.68
CA PRO A 116 9.98 -11.80 -7.92
C PRO A 116 10.51 -13.09 -8.55
N LEU A 117 11.80 -13.40 -8.37
CA LEU A 117 12.39 -14.65 -8.83
C LEU A 117 11.79 -15.85 -8.09
N VAL A 118 11.74 -15.80 -6.75
CA VAL A 118 11.14 -16.86 -5.92
C VAL A 118 9.65 -17.03 -6.23
N GLU A 119 8.91 -15.93 -6.40
CA GLU A 119 7.49 -15.97 -6.78
C GLU A 119 7.26 -16.56 -8.18
N SER A 120 8.18 -16.36 -9.11
CA SER A 120 8.12 -17.01 -10.43
C SER A 120 8.34 -18.52 -10.33
N GLN A 121 9.28 -18.97 -9.49
CA GLN A 121 9.57 -20.39 -9.27
C GLN A 121 8.40 -21.11 -8.58
N LEU A 122 7.77 -20.47 -7.59
CA LEU A 122 6.55 -20.99 -6.95
C LEU A 122 5.44 -21.22 -7.96
N ARG A 123 5.20 -20.26 -8.88
CA ARG A 123 4.19 -20.41 -9.93
C ARG A 123 4.47 -21.59 -10.87
N GLN A 124 5.74 -21.84 -11.18
CA GLN A 124 6.13 -22.98 -12.03
C GLN A 124 5.88 -24.32 -11.33
N ILE A 125 6.30 -24.46 -10.07
CA ILE A 125 6.08 -25.69 -9.29
C ILE A 125 4.60 -25.94 -9.06
N ASP A 126 3.80 -24.90 -8.80
CA ASP A 126 2.35 -25.05 -8.66
C ASP A 126 1.68 -25.61 -9.91
N GLN A 127 2.12 -25.19 -11.09
CA GLN A 127 1.61 -25.74 -12.34
C GLN A 127 1.95 -27.23 -12.50
N GLN A 128 3.20 -27.62 -12.20
CA GLN A 128 3.64 -29.01 -12.24
C GLN A 128 2.89 -29.88 -11.22
N LEU A 129 2.71 -29.37 -10.00
CA LEU A 129 1.98 -30.05 -8.93
C LEU A 129 0.51 -30.27 -9.32
N ARG A 130 -0.15 -29.26 -9.91
CA ARG A 130 -1.53 -29.40 -10.41
C ARG A 130 -1.66 -30.44 -11.51
N GLN A 131 -0.71 -30.49 -12.45
CA GLN A 131 -0.72 -31.48 -13.54
C GLN A 131 -0.48 -32.90 -13.00
N GLY A 132 0.51 -33.05 -12.11
CA GLY A 132 0.83 -34.33 -11.47
C GLY A 132 -0.30 -34.85 -10.60
N SER A 133 -0.90 -33.98 -9.78
CA SER A 133 -2.02 -34.34 -8.90
C SER A 133 -3.28 -34.72 -9.69
N GLN A 134 -3.62 -33.98 -10.75
CA GLN A 134 -4.73 -34.34 -11.64
C GLN A 134 -4.51 -35.68 -12.32
N THR A 135 -3.28 -35.97 -12.76
CA THR A 135 -2.95 -37.25 -13.39
C THR A 135 -3.06 -38.40 -12.38
N LEU A 136 -2.61 -38.19 -11.14
CA LEU A 136 -2.77 -39.12 -10.03
C LEU A 136 -4.25 -39.41 -9.73
N ASP A 137 -5.06 -38.37 -9.63
CA ASP A 137 -6.48 -38.45 -9.29
C ASP A 137 -7.29 -39.18 -10.36
N ARG A 138 -6.96 -38.97 -11.64
CA ARG A 138 -7.68 -39.60 -12.76
C ARG A 138 -7.27 -41.04 -13.04
N SER A 139 -5.98 -41.37 -12.87
CA SER A 139 -5.43 -42.63 -13.39
C SER A 139 -4.92 -43.61 -12.32
N CYS A 140 -4.59 -43.11 -11.13
CA CYS A 140 -3.89 -43.89 -10.11
C CYS A 140 -4.67 -44.10 -8.82
N TYR A 141 -5.67 -43.26 -8.51
CA TYR A 141 -6.51 -43.44 -7.35
C TYR A 141 -7.78 -44.22 -7.69
N GLU A 142 -8.09 -45.20 -6.84
CA GLU A 142 -9.39 -45.87 -6.81
C GLU A 142 -10.19 -45.36 -5.62
N TYR A 143 -11.47 -45.11 -5.84
CA TYR A 143 -12.41 -44.70 -4.81
C TYR A 143 -13.22 -45.94 -4.40
N PHE A 144 -13.01 -46.42 -3.18
CA PHE A 144 -13.80 -47.52 -2.63
C PHE A 144 -14.56 -47.05 -1.38
N LEU A 145 -15.89 -47.01 -1.50
CA LEU A 145 -16.87 -46.56 -0.50
C LEU A 145 -16.64 -45.11 -0.01
N PHE A 146 -15.55 -44.84 0.71
CA PHE A 146 -15.15 -43.49 1.16
C PHE A 146 -13.63 -43.30 1.26
N SER A 147 -12.82 -44.29 0.87
CA SER A 147 -11.36 -44.21 0.90
C SER A 147 -10.80 -44.04 -0.50
N LYS A 148 -9.80 -43.14 -0.59
CA LYS A 148 -9.00 -42.91 -1.78
C LYS A 148 -7.74 -43.77 -1.65
N THR A 149 -7.67 -44.88 -2.37
CA THR A 149 -6.53 -45.81 -2.29
C THR A 149 -5.66 -45.66 -3.53
N LEU A 150 -4.34 -45.61 -3.35
CA LEU A 150 -3.40 -45.56 -4.46
C LEU A 150 -3.25 -46.95 -5.06
N ARG A 151 -3.42 -47.08 -6.37
CA ARG A 151 -3.09 -48.32 -7.10
C ARG A 151 -1.61 -48.64 -6.94
N ASN A 152 -1.29 -49.84 -6.47
CA ASN A 152 0.07 -50.32 -6.29
C ASN A 152 0.72 -50.76 -7.63
N THR A 153 0.71 -49.89 -8.63
CA THR A 153 1.45 -50.07 -9.87
C THR A 153 2.72 -49.24 -9.84
N LYS A 154 3.80 -49.72 -10.47
CA LYS A 154 5.08 -49.00 -10.50
C LYS A 154 4.93 -47.55 -10.98
N LYS A 155 4.16 -47.34 -12.05
CA LYS A 155 3.90 -46.01 -12.62
C LYS A 155 3.21 -45.07 -11.61
N CYS A 156 2.21 -45.56 -10.88
CA CYS A 156 1.49 -44.76 -9.90
C CYS A 156 2.31 -44.45 -8.65
N VAL A 157 3.12 -45.39 -8.20
CA VAL A 157 4.05 -45.20 -7.07
C VAL A 157 5.18 -44.21 -7.43
N ASP A 158 5.70 -44.28 -8.65
CA ASP A 158 6.73 -43.36 -9.11
C ASP A 158 6.16 -41.93 -9.26
N LEU A 159 4.96 -41.79 -9.83
CA LEU A 159 4.26 -40.50 -9.93
C LEU A 159 3.90 -39.90 -8.56
N SER A 160 3.49 -40.72 -7.59
CA SER A 160 3.22 -40.23 -6.22
C SER A 160 4.47 -39.68 -5.55
N ARG A 161 5.61 -40.35 -5.74
CA ARG A 161 6.91 -39.88 -5.23
C ARG A 161 7.33 -38.56 -5.89
N GLU A 162 7.09 -38.40 -7.18
CA GLU A 162 7.35 -37.15 -7.90
C GLU A 162 6.52 -35.99 -7.34
N VAL A 163 5.21 -36.18 -7.18
CA VAL A 163 4.31 -35.18 -6.60
C VAL A 163 4.71 -34.83 -5.16
N ASP A 164 5.11 -35.81 -4.35
CA ASP A 164 5.59 -35.55 -3.00
C ASP A 164 6.94 -34.81 -2.98
N GLY A 165 7.80 -35.05 -3.97
CA GLY A 165 9.02 -34.26 -4.20
C GLY A 165 8.70 -32.79 -4.49
N LEU A 166 7.78 -32.53 -5.42
CA LEU A 166 7.33 -31.17 -5.76
C LEU A 166 6.71 -30.44 -4.56
N LYS A 167 5.93 -31.13 -3.72
CA LYS A 167 5.38 -30.53 -2.49
C LYS A 167 6.45 -30.09 -1.51
N ARG A 168 7.50 -30.89 -1.29
CA ARG A 168 8.62 -30.52 -0.41
C ARG A 168 9.35 -29.31 -0.96
N GLN A 169 9.65 -29.33 -2.26
CA GLN A 169 10.30 -28.21 -2.92
C GLN A 169 9.47 -26.92 -2.83
N LYS A 170 8.15 -27.02 -2.98
CA LYS A 170 7.24 -25.89 -2.77
C LYS A 170 7.36 -25.34 -1.35
N ALA A 171 7.31 -26.21 -0.33
CA ALA A 171 7.45 -25.81 1.07
C ALA A 171 8.78 -25.11 1.34
N ASP A 172 9.88 -25.58 0.74
CA ASP A 172 11.19 -24.95 0.87
C ASP A 172 11.21 -23.54 0.27
N LEU A 173 10.60 -23.34 -0.91
CA LEU A 173 10.47 -22.01 -1.52
C LEU A 173 9.52 -21.09 -0.75
N GLU A 174 8.44 -21.62 -0.18
CA GLU A 174 7.54 -20.86 0.68
C GLU A 174 8.26 -20.39 1.95
N ASN A 175 9.10 -21.25 2.55
CA ASN A 175 9.97 -20.89 3.67
C ASN A 175 11.01 -19.84 3.27
N GLN A 176 11.59 -19.94 2.07
CA GLN A 176 12.51 -18.93 1.56
C GLN A 176 11.79 -17.59 1.36
N ARG A 177 10.57 -17.62 0.81
CA ARG A 177 9.72 -16.42 0.62
C ARG A 177 9.39 -15.78 1.96
N SER A 178 8.95 -16.56 2.95
CA SER A 178 8.60 -16.03 4.27
C SER A 178 9.81 -15.44 4.99
N GLN A 179 10.99 -16.05 4.84
CA GLN A 179 12.25 -15.50 5.32
C GLN A 179 12.60 -14.19 4.63
N LEU A 180 12.44 -14.07 3.30
CA LEU A 180 12.70 -12.82 2.56
C LEU A 180 11.73 -11.69 2.93
N ILE A 181 10.48 -12.02 3.27
CA ILE A 181 9.47 -11.07 3.74
C ILE A 181 9.76 -10.66 5.18
N SER A 182 10.11 -11.61 6.04
CA SER A 182 10.47 -11.35 7.44
C SER A 182 11.79 -10.59 7.57
N SER A 183 12.75 -10.87 6.67
CA SER A 183 13.99 -10.14 6.49
C SER A 183 13.82 -8.92 5.58
N SER A 184 12.60 -8.58 5.15
CA SER A 184 12.39 -7.37 4.37
C SER A 184 12.81 -6.22 5.27
N GLY A 185 13.87 -5.52 4.86
CA GLY A 185 14.60 -4.57 5.70
C GLY A 185 13.72 -3.47 6.32
N ARG A 186 12.45 -3.33 5.92
CA ARG A 186 11.47 -2.43 6.54
C ARG A 186 11.24 -2.71 8.03
N SER A 187 11.09 -3.98 8.43
CA SER A 187 10.89 -4.34 9.85
C SER A 187 12.10 -3.96 10.70
N TYR A 188 13.29 -4.29 10.22
CA TYR A 188 14.57 -3.98 10.87
C TYR A 188 14.91 -2.48 10.84
N THR A 189 14.64 -1.76 9.74
CA THR A 189 14.84 -0.30 9.67
C THR A 189 13.92 0.43 10.62
N ASP A 190 12.66 0.00 10.75
CA ASP A 190 11.70 0.63 11.66
C ASP A 190 12.10 0.42 13.13
N GLU A 191 12.65 -0.76 13.45
CA GLU A 191 13.21 -1.04 14.77
C GLU A 191 14.43 -0.14 15.07
N ILE A 192 15.37 -0.02 14.13
CA ILE A 192 16.55 0.87 14.29
C ILE A 192 16.11 2.34 14.42
N VAL A 193 15.11 2.80 13.64
CA VAL A 193 14.56 4.15 13.75
C VAL A 193 13.89 4.38 15.11
N ARG A 194 13.21 3.37 15.66
CA ARG A 194 12.63 3.44 17.01
C ARG A 194 13.71 3.51 18.09
N GLU A 195 14.81 2.79 17.94
CA GLU A 195 15.98 2.88 18.83
C GLU A 195 16.66 4.25 18.75
N LEU A 196 16.82 4.80 17.54
CA LEU A 196 17.33 6.17 17.31
C LEU A 196 16.43 7.22 17.98
N ALA A 197 15.11 7.04 17.90
CA ALA A 197 14.15 7.93 18.54
C ALA A 197 14.24 7.88 20.07
N ARG A 198 14.36 6.68 20.67
CA ARG A 198 14.49 6.48 22.13
C ARG A 198 15.76 7.11 22.69
N ASN A 199 16.85 7.08 21.92
CA ASN A 199 18.14 7.68 22.29
C ASN A 199 18.25 9.18 21.92
N ASN A 200 17.15 9.78 21.43
CA ASN A 200 17.10 11.19 21.03
C ASN A 200 18.17 11.58 19.99
N CYS A 201 18.46 10.69 19.05
CA CYS A 201 19.49 10.88 18.02
C CYS A 201 19.11 11.89 16.92
N GLY A 202 17.86 12.39 16.93
CA GLY A 202 17.39 13.42 16.02
C GLY A 202 15.87 13.59 16.07
N ALA A 203 15.40 14.82 15.84
CA ALA A 203 13.97 15.13 15.81
C ALA A 203 13.23 14.42 14.66
N THR A 204 13.94 14.13 13.55
CA THR A 204 13.42 13.39 12.40
C THR A 204 13.07 11.95 12.75
N TYR A 205 13.95 11.23 13.47
CA TYR A 205 13.69 9.86 13.92
C TYR A 205 12.54 9.80 14.92
N GLN A 206 12.45 10.79 15.82
CA GLN A 206 11.33 10.90 16.77
C GLN A 206 9.99 11.10 16.07
N GLN A 207 9.93 11.92 15.02
CA GLN A 207 8.71 12.11 14.23
C GLN A 207 8.36 10.85 13.43
N GLN A 208 9.36 10.16 12.89
CA GLN A 208 9.16 8.94 12.11
C GLN A 208 8.67 7.77 12.98
N ALA A 209 9.26 7.57 14.16
CA ALA A 209 8.80 6.58 15.13
C ALA A 209 7.34 6.82 15.56
N ARG A 210 6.95 8.08 15.78
CA ARG A 210 5.55 8.44 16.11
C ARG A 210 4.56 8.12 15.00
N ARG A 211 4.96 8.27 13.72
CA ARG A 211 4.11 7.89 12.58
C ARG A 211 3.91 6.39 12.50
N THR A 212 4.97 5.61 12.76
CA THR A 212 4.89 4.14 12.78
C THR A 212 4.01 3.65 13.94
N GLU A 213 4.05 4.30 15.10
CA GLU A 213 3.24 3.93 16.28
C GLU A 213 1.76 4.30 16.18
N GLN A 214 1.38 5.30 15.37
CA GLN A 214 -0.03 5.68 15.17
C GLN A 214 -0.80 4.75 14.23
N ASN A 215 -0.10 3.85 13.52
CA ASN A 215 -0.67 2.94 12.53
C ASN A 215 -0.44 1.44 12.81
N PRO A 216 -0.62 0.94 14.06
CA PRO A 216 -0.29 -0.44 14.42
C PRO A 216 -1.23 -1.45 13.76
N PHE A 217 -2.44 -1.04 13.37
CA PHE A 217 -3.42 -1.90 12.70
C PHE A 217 -3.11 -2.10 11.20
N GLN A 218 -2.32 -1.21 10.58
CA GLN A 218 -2.02 -1.31 9.15
C GLN A 218 -0.94 -2.35 8.84
N SER A 219 0.06 -2.49 9.72
CA SER A 219 1.11 -3.50 9.56
C SER A 219 0.63 -4.92 9.90
N LEU A 220 -0.47 -5.05 10.66
CA LEU A 220 -1.03 -6.35 11.05
C LEU A 220 -2.02 -6.93 10.04
N TRP A 221 -2.70 -6.09 9.24
CA TRP A 221 -3.73 -6.52 8.28
C TRP A 221 -3.28 -6.52 6.81
N GLN A 222 -2.04 -6.11 6.53
CA GLN A 222 -1.45 -6.14 5.18
C GLN A 222 -0.89 -7.51 4.80
N GLU A 223 -0.73 -8.44 5.75
CA GLU A 223 -0.02 -9.72 5.51
C GLU A 223 -0.95 -10.88 5.08
N ASP A 224 -2.28 -10.79 5.22
CA ASP A 224 -3.17 -11.97 5.02
C ASP A 224 -4.38 -11.80 4.07
N SER A 225 -4.74 -10.61 3.57
CA SER A 225 -6.02 -10.47 2.85
C SER A 225 -5.97 -10.75 1.34
N GLY A 226 -5.69 -12.00 1.00
CA GLY A 226 -6.18 -12.64 -0.22
C GLY A 226 -7.59 -13.18 0.00
N GLY A 227 -8.64 -12.39 -0.25
CA GLY A 227 -10.00 -12.90 -0.47
C GLY A 227 -11.13 -12.27 0.37
N SER A 228 -12.04 -11.62 -0.36
CA SER A 228 -13.47 -11.38 -0.09
C SER A 228 -14.08 -11.62 1.30
N GLY A 229 -14.72 -10.56 1.82
CA GLY A 229 -16.10 -10.67 2.30
C GLY A 229 -16.43 -10.01 3.64
N GLY A 230 -17.18 -8.91 3.57
CA GLY A 230 -18.29 -8.68 4.48
C GLY A 230 -18.14 -7.60 5.56
N GLY A 231 -18.74 -6.43 5.27
CA GLY A 231 -19.60 -5.71 6.22
C GLY A 231 -18.93 -4.74 7.19
N LEU A 232 -19.10 -3.43 6.96
CA LEU A 232 -20.01 -2.56 7.71
C LEU A 232 -20.03 -1.19 7.02
N GLY A 233 -21.23 -0.74 6.64
CA GLY A 233 -21.46 0.53 5.97
C GLY A 233 -21.38 1.73 6.90
N GLY A 234 -21.05 2.88 6.31
CA GLY A 234 -21.34 4.20 6.90
C GLY A 234 -20.17 4.94 7.56
N SER A 235 -19.05 5.13 6.84
CA SER A 235 -18.18 6.33 6.88
C SER A 235 -16.80 6.00 6.32
N PHE A 236 -16.73 5.65 5.04
CA PHE A 236 -15.45 5.40 4.37
C PHE A 236 -14.82 6.68 3.79
N SER A 237 -15.55 7.81 3.80
CA SER A 237 -15.06 9.11 3.32
C SER A 237 -13.86 9.66 4.10
N ASN A 238 -13.45 9.01 5.20
CA ASN A 238 -12.34 9.45 6.05
C ASN A 238 -11.42 8.29 6.50
N LEU A 239 -11.24 7.27 5.65
CA LEU A 239 -10.15 6.31 5.85
C LEU A 239 -8.79 6.99 5.62
N PRO A 240 -7.79 6.82 6.50
CA PRO A 240 -6.44 7.35 6.29
C PRO A 240 -5.69 6.69 5.10
N TYR A 241 -6.33 5.74 4.40
CA TYR A 241 -5.87 5.09 3.16
C TYR A 241 -6.84 5.28 2.00
N ALA A 242 -7.72 6.28 2.08
CA ALA A 242 -8.55 6.67 0.95
C ALA A 242 -7.66 7.17 -0.18
N THR A 243 -7.23 6.24 -1.03
CA THR A 243 -6.66 6.56 -2.33
C THR A 243 -7.78 7.00 -3.26
N TYR A 244 -7.42 7.59 -4.38
CA TYR A 244 -8.36 7.98 -5.41
C TYR A 244 -8.07 7.23 -6.70
N ARG A 245 -9.14 6.95 -7.43
CA ARG A 245 -9.06 6.61 -8.84
C ARG A 245 -9.26 7.89 -9.62
N THR A 246 -8.31 8.20 -10.50
CA THR A 246 -8.42 9.33 -11.42
C THR A 246 -8.79 8.82 -12.79
N VAL A 247 -9.73 9.50 -13.42
CA VAL A 247 -10.24 9.20 -14.74
C VAL A 247 -10.29 10.49 -15.55
N CYS A 248 -9.92 10.39 -16.81
CA CYS A 248 -9.96 11.52 -17.74
C CYS A 248 -11.31 11.49 -18.44
N VAL A 249 -12.06 12.60 -18.38
CA VAL A 249 -13.37 12.76 -19.02
C VAL A 249 -13.25 13.73 -20.17
N ARG A 250 -13.77 13.33 -21.34
CA ARG A 250 -13.85 14.18 -22.52
C ARG A 250 -15.09 15.05 -22.47
N LEU A 251 -14.91 16.36 -22.59
CA LEU A 251 -15.95 17.36 -22.33
C LEU A 251 -17.02 17.46 -23.44
N CYS A 252 -16.80 16.84 -24.60
CA CYS A 252 -17.73 16.98 -25.73
C CYS A 252 -18.79 15.86 -25.81
N ASP A 253 -18.53 14.68 -25.22
CA ASP A 253 -19.45 13.53 -25.21
C ASP A 253 -19.51 12.76 -23.87
N GLY A 254 -18.74 13.21 -22.87
CA GLY A 254 -18.67 12.60 -21.54
C GLY A 254 -17.97 11.23 -21.52
N TYR A 255 -17.29 10.81 -22.58
CA TYR A 255 -16.51 9.57 -22.53
C TYR A 255 -15.40 9.67 -21.49
N TYR A 256 -15.15 8.59 -20.75
CA TYR A 256 -14.10 8.56 -19.73
C TYR A 256 -13.18 7.36 -19.87
N PHE A 257 -11.92 7.54 -19.51
CA PHE A 257 -10.92 6.48 -19.45
C PHE A 257 -10.04 6.61 -18.19
N PRO A 258 -9.55 5.50 -17.62
CA PRO A 258 -8.75 5.55 -16.40
C PRO A 258 -7.37 6.17 -16.66
N VAL A 259 -6.91 7.00 -15.72
CA VAL A 259 -5.54 7.55 -15.68
C VAL A 259 -4.74 6.79 -14.63
N SER A 260 -5.17 6.85 -13.36
CA SER A 260 -4.53 6.14 -12.24
C SER A 260 -5.56 5.37 -11.44
N PHE A 261 -5.27 4.09 -11.15
CA PHE A 261 -6.18 3.22 -10.39
C PHE A 261 -6.06 3.37 -8.87
N SER A 262 -4.99 4.00 -8.40
CA SER A 262 -4.73 4.30 -7.00
C SER A 262 -3.71 5.44 -6.95
N THR A 263 -4.15 6.62 -6.53
CA THR A 263 -3.32 7.82 -6.46
C THR A 263 -3.70 8.68 -5.25
N LEU A 264 -2.84 9.62 -4.91
CA LEU A 264 -3.03 10.58 -3.82
C LEU A 264 -3.30 11.96 -4.41
N PRO A 265 -3.98 12.88 -3.69
CA PRO A 265 -4.30 14.22 -4.21
C PRO A 265 -3.10 15.02 -4.70
N ASN A 266 -1.91 14.82 -4.12
CA ASN A 266 -0.67 15.46 -4.54
C ASN A 266 -0.19 15.05 -5.96
N HIS A 267 -0.80 14.04 -6.57
CA HIS A 267 -0.49 13.57 -7.91
C HIS A 267 -1.57 13.94 -8.95
N PHE A 268 -2.64 14.62 -8.53
CA PHE A 268 -3.74 14.98 -9.44
C PHE A 268 -3.31 15.93 -10.55
N GLU A 269 -2.36 16.83 -10.29
CA GLU A 269 -1.83 17.75 -11.30
C GLU A 269 -1.13 16.99 -12.43
N ARG A 270 -0.25 16.05 -12.08
CA ARG A 270 0.39 15.15 -13.05
C ARG A 270 -0.64 14.31 -13.81
N ASP A 271 -1.63 13.76 -13.11
CA ASP A 271 -2.69 12.98 -13.75
C ASP A 271 -3.53 13.83 -14.73
N ALA A 272 -3.70 15.14 -14.45
CA ALA A 272 -4.40 16.07 -15.34
C ALA A 272 -3.59 16.39 -16.61
N GLU A 273 -2.27 16.52 -16.50
CA GLU A 273 -1.37 16.65 -17.66
C GLU A 273 -1.38 15.38 -18.53
N VAL A 274 -1.35 14.20 -17.89
CA VAL A 274 -1.47 12.92 -18.59
C VAL A 274 -2.83 12.77 -19.26
N CYS A 275 -3.90 13.24 -18.63
CA CYS A 275 -5.25 13.27 -19.19
C CYS A 275 -5.31 14.11 -20.48
N SER A 276 -4.86 15.36 -20.41
CA SER A 276 -4.90 16.30 -21.54
C SER A 276 -3.96 15.90 -22.69
N SER A 277 -2.78 15.35 -22.41
CA SER A 277 -1.85 14.89 -23.45
C SER A 277 -2.35 13.66 -24.23
N LYS A 278 -3.31 12.91 -23.70
CA LYS A 278 -3.83 11.68 -24.32
C LYS A 278 -4.94 11.92 -25.36
N CYS A 279 -5.51 13.12 -25.41
CA CYS A 279 -6.64 13.41 -26.29
C CYS A 279 -6.49 14.78 -26.94
N ALA A 280 -6.74 14.85 -28.25
CA ALA A 280 -6.85 16.13 -28.97
C ALA A 280 -8.10 16.94 -28.57
N ALA A 281 -9.19 16.26 -28.20
CA ALA A 281 -10.41 16.88 -27.68
C ALA A 281 -10.22 17.45 -26.27
N PRO A 282 -11.01 18.47 -25.87
CA PRO A 282 -10.94 19.03 -24.52
C PRO A 282 -11.35 17.98 -23.48
N THR A 283 -10.50 17.82 -22.47
CA THR A 283 -10.67 16.85 -21.37
C THR A 283 -10.47 17.50 -20.01
N GLU A 284 -11.09 16.94 -18.99
CA GLU A 284 -10.87 17.29 -17.59
C GLU A 284 -10.64 16.03 -16.75
N LEU A 285 -9.79 16.14 -15.73
CA LEU A 285 -9.56 15.06 -14.78
C LEU A 285 -10.70 15.00 -13.75
N PHE A 286 -11.27 13.83 -13.56
CA PHE A 286 -12.22 13.52 -12.50
C PHE A 286 -11.62 12.47 -11.57
N TYR A 287 -12.07 12.46 -10.32
CA TYR A 287 -11.63 11.49 -9.34
C TYR A 287 -12.77 10.98 -8.48
N TYR A 288 -12.64 9.76 -7.96
CA TYR A 288 -13.53 9.18 -6.97
C TYR A 288 -12.75 8.30 -5.99
N GLN A 289 -13.35 8.03 -4.84
CA GLN A 289 -12.69 7.33 -3.75
C GLN A 289 -12.42 5.86 -4.08
N ASN A 290 -11.24 5.37 -3.70
CA ASN A 290 -10.83 3.98 -3.83
C ASN A 290 -10.29 3.45 -2.49
N PRO A 291 -10.85 2.36 -1.94
CA PRO A 291 -11.94 1.52 -2.47
C PRO A 291 -13.35 2.13 -2.26
N GLY A 292 -14.35 1.53 -2.91
CA GLY A 292 -15.78 1.76 -2.59
C GLY A 292 -16.49 2.88 -3.35
N GLY A 293 -15.78 3.79 -4.01
CA GLY A 293 -16.38 4.78 -4.90
C GLY A 293 -16.68 4.23 -6.29
N SER A 294 -17.62 4.88 -6.98
CA SER A 294 -17.98 4.56 -8.37
C SER A 294 -17.85 5.77 -9.30
N VAL A 295 -17.93 5.52 -10.61
CA VAL A 295 -17.84 6.57 -11.65
C VAL A 295 -18.97 7.59 -11.51
N GLU A 296 -20.15 7.17 -11.05
CA GLU A 296 -21.30 8.06 -10.82
C GLU A 296 -21.03 9.11 -9.72
N GLN A 297 -20.08 8.84 -8.83
CA GLN A 297 -19.72 9.68 -7.70
C GLN A 297 -18.49 10.55 -7.97
N MET A 298 -17.94 10.51 -9.18
CA MET A 298 -16.71 11.24 -9.49
C MET A 298 -16.94 12.74 -9.59
N VAL A 299 -15.93 13.49 -9.16
CA VAL A 299 -15.94 14.95 -9.11
C VAL A 299 -14.75 15.48 -9.89
N GLY A 300 -14.94 16.57 -10.63
CA GLY A 300 -13.88 17.22 -11.39
C GLY A 300 -12.80 17.76 -10.46
N ALA A 301 -11.53 17.45 -10.75
CA ALA A 301 -10.38 17.86 -9.94
C ALA A 301 -10.19 19.40 -9.94
N GLN A 302 -10.58 20.07 -11.01
CA GLN A 302 -10.48 21.52 -11.15
C GLN A 302 -11.83 22.20 -10.89
N SER A 303 -12.89 21.73 -11.56
CA SER A 303 -14.21 22.37 -11.47
C SER A 303 -14.96 22.08 -10.17
N ASN A 304 -14.58 21.03 -9.43
CA ASN A 304 -15.36 20.48 -8.31
C ASN A 304 -16.81 20.16 -8.68
N THR A 305 -17.09 19.93 -9.97
CA THR A 305 -18.43 19.59 -10.44
C THR A 305 -18.62 18.07 -10.46
N PRO A 306 -19.76 17.55 -9.98
CA PRO A 306 -20.08 16.13 -10.12
C PRO A 306 -20.21 15.75 -11.60
N TYR A 307 -19.66 14.61 -12.01
CA TYR A 307 -19.78 14.19 -13.41
C TYR A 307 -21.24 14.03 -13.86
N THR A 308 -22.13 13.59 -12.98
CA THR A 308 -23.56 13.42 -13.26
C THR A 308 -24.31 14.72 -13.52
N SER A 309 -23.77 15.88 -13.14
CA SER A 309 -24.39 17.19 -13.42
C SER A 309 -24.05 17.73 -14.81
N MET A 310 -23.07 17.13 -15.49
CA MET A 310 -22.68 17.56 -16.84
C MET A 310 -23.76 17.18 -17.86
N LYS A 311 -24.07 18.09 -18.78
CA LYS A 311 -25.03 17.84 -19.87
C LYS A 311 -24.63 16.64 -20.75
N VAL A 312 -23.34 16.40 -20.89
CA VAL A 312 -22.76 15.32 -21.70
C VAL A 312 -22.53 14.02 -20.91
N ALA A 313 -22.88 13.96 -19.62
CA ALA A 313 -22.63 12.80 -18.78
C ALA A 313 -23.23 11.52 -19.39
N PHE A 314 -22.40 10.49 -19.54
CA PHE A 314 -22.76 9.19 -20.11
C PHE A 314 -23.36 9.23 -21.53
N ARG A 315 -23.25 10.34 -22.26
CA ARG A 315 -23.82 10.50 -23.61
C ARG A 315 -23.22 9.49 -24.60
N TYR A 316 -21.91 9.23 -24.48
CA TYR A 316 -21.20 8.20 -25.26
C TYR A 316 -21.82 6.78 -25.18
N ARG A 317 -22.62 6.48 -24.14
CA ARG A 317 -23.31 5.18 -24.01
C ARG A 317 -24.55 5.06 -24.89
N LYS A 318 -25.10 6.20 -25.36
CA LYS A 318 -26.35 6.27 -26.13
C LYS A 318 -26.11 6.59 -27.59
N GLU A 319 -25.14 7.45 -27.89
CA GLU A 319 -24.84 7.88 -29.25
C GLU A 319 -23.36 8.20 -29.42
N TYR A 320 -22.87 8.07 -30.66
CA TYR A 320 -21.52 8.45 -31.05
C TYR A 320 -21.52 9.89 -31.60
N VAL A 321 -20.79 10.79 -30.94
CA VAL A 321 -20.67 12.18 -31.36
C VAL A 321 -19.54 12.31 -32.39
N GLN A 322 -19.91 12.57 -33.65
CA GLN A 322 -18.94 12.80 -34.73
C GLN A 322 -18.06 14.01 -34.41
N GLY A 323 -16.74 13.92 -34.64
CA GLY A 323 -15.80 15.00 -34.34
C GLY A 323 -15.29 15.03 -32.89
N CYS A 324 -15.73 14.10 -32.04
CA CYS A 324 -15.26 13.92 -30.66
C CYS A 324 -14.36 12.69 -30.54
N SER A 325 -13.04 12.86 -30.71
CA SER A 325 -12.06 11.79 -30.59
C SER A 325 -10.82 12.20 -29.81
N CYS A 326 -10.12 11.22 -29.22
CA CYS A 326 -8.78 11.43 -28.69
C CYS A 326 -7.73 11.42 -29.81
N LYS A 327 -8.05 10.83 -30.97
CA LYS A 327 -7.21 10.88 -32.16
C LYS A 327 -7.37 12.23 -32.86
N ALA A 328 -6.25 12.85 -33.22
CA ALA A 328 -6.22 14.17 -33.86
C ALA A 328 -6.97 14.19 -35.21
N GLU A 329 -6.86 13.13 -36.01
CA GLU A 329 -7.51 13.01 -37.33
C GLU A 329 -9.04 12.98 -37.27
N GLU A 330 -9.59 12.50 -36.15
CA GLU A 330 -11.03 12.35 -35.94
C GLU A 330 -11.62 13.50 -35.11
N TYR A 331 -10.77 14.38 -34.54
CA TYR A 331 -11.21 15.51 -33.72
C TYR A 331 -11.50 16.73 -34.58
N ASN A 332 -12.73 17.25 -34.49
CA ASN A 332 -13.15 18.48 -35.15
C ASN A 332 -13.51 19.53 -34.10
N ALA A 333 -12.64 20.53 -33.93
CA ALA A 333 -12.82 21.64 -32.97
C ALA A 333 -14.08 22.50 -33.21
N GLY A 334 -14.75 22.31 -34.36
CA GLY A 334 -15.97 23.03 -34.75
C GLY A 334 -17.30 22.36 -34.39
N THR A 335 -17.30 21.31 -33.56
CA THR A 335 -18.56 20.67 -33.12
C THR A 335 -19.03 21.31 -31.82
N PRO A 336 -19.98 22.27 -31.83
CA PRO A 336 -20.48 22.86 -30.60
C PRO A 336 -21.16 21.79 -29.74
N ALA A 337 -20.92 21.84 -28.43
CA ALA A 337 -21.81 21.21 -27.46
C ALA A 337 -23.21 21.78 -27.70
N PRO A 338 -24.25 20.97 -27.99
CA PRO A 338 -25.57 21.52 -28.25
C PRO A 338 -26.12 22.02 -26.92
N GLY A 339 -26.13 23.34 -26.72
CA GLY A 339 -26.55 23.95 -25.47
C GLY A 339 -26.34 25.45 -25.37
N ASP A 340 -26.43 26.20 -26.47
CA ASP A 340 -26.84 27.60 -26.41
C ASP A 340 -27.50 27.95 -27.74
N GLY A 341 -28.79 28.22 -27.68
CA GLY A 341 -29.53 28.77 -28.80
C GLY A 341 -29.22 30.24 -28.93
N THR A 342 -28.35 30.60 -29.86
CA THR A 342 -28.43 31.91 -30.53
C THR A 342 -28.00 31.73 -31.98
N GLN A 343 -28.99 31.82 -32.87
CA GLN A 343 -28.76 31.95 -34.28
C GLN A 343 -28.02 33.28 -34.52
N GLN A 344 -26.79 33.21 -35.02
CA GLN A 344 -26.27 34.26 -35.89
C GLN A 344 -25.74 33.60 -37.16
N GLN A 345 -26.60 33.64 -38.16
CA GLN A 345 -26.26 33.45 -39.56
C GLN A 345 -25.33 34.59 -39.96
N GLY A 346 -24.09 34.27 -40.31
CA GLY A 346 -23.10 35.19 -40.85
C GLY A 346 -22.42 34.54 -42.05
N ALA A 347 -22.73 35.06 -43.23
CA ALA A 347 -22.39 34.54 -44.55
C ALA A 347 -20.93 34.14 -44.77
N VAL A 348 -20.76 32.99 -45.42
CA VAL A 348 -19.52 32.55 -46.05
C VAL A 348 -19.25 33.44 -47.28
N THR A 349 -18.12 34.15 -47.27
CA THR A 349 -17.48 34.60 -48.52
C THR A 349 -16.03 34.10 -48.48
N PRO A 350 -15.60 33.23 -49.40
CA PRO A 350 -14.20 32.82 -49.48
C PRO A 350 -13.37 33.89 -50.20
N PRO A 351 -12.20 34.32 -49.68
CA PRO A 351 -11.27 35.08 -50.49
C PRO A 351 -10.62 34.15 -51.53
N ALA A 352 -10.83 34.47 -52.80
CA ALA A 352 -10.12 33.89 -53.92
C ALA A 352 -8.62 34.25 -53.82
N ILE A 353 -7.76 33.23 -53.83
CA ILE A 353 -6.33 33.36 -54.07
C ILE A 353 -6.15 33.23 -55.59
N PRO A 354 -5.60 34.21 -56.31
CA PRO A 354 -5.17 33.99 -57.68
C PRO A 354 -3.91 33.13 -57.69
N ALA A 355 -3.98 32.04 -58.44
CA ALA A 355 -2.83 31.25 -58.85
C ALA A 355 -2.05 32.01 -59.93
N GLU A 356 -0.75 32.21 -59.74
CA GLU A 356 0.17 32.53 -60.83
C GLU A 356 1.41 31.62 -60.71
N ALA A 357 1.62 30.83 -61.77
CA ALA A 357 2.70 29.86 -61.91
C ALA A 357 4.01 30.57 -62.33
N PRO A 358 5.19 29.93 -62.17
CA PRO A 358 6.48 30.61 -62.29
C PRO A 358 6.96 30.66 -63.74
N ALA A 359 7.41 31.83 -64.18
CA ALA A 359 8.20 31.99 -65.40
C ALA A 359 9.68 32.23 -65.04
N GLN A 360 10.53 31.40 -65.61
CA GLN A 360 11.99 31.45 -65.56
C GLN A 360 12.52 32.59 -66.45
N ALA A 361 13.67 33.20 -66.08
CA ALA A 361 14.89 33.31 -66.89
C ALA A 361 15.69 34.63 -66.69
N THR A 362 17.00 34.45 -66.46
CA THR A 362 18.16 35.33 -66.76
C THR A 362 18.29 36.64 -65.96
N THR A 363 19.43 36.96 -65.32
CA THR A 363 20.76 37.19 -65.93
C THR A 363 21.96 36.83 -65.03
N ALA A 364 23.08 36.57 -65.70
CA ALA A 364 24.38 36.09 -65.20
C ALA A 364 25.32 37.17 -64.63
N ALA A 365 26.29 36.74 -63.79
CA ALA A 365 27.74 37.03 -63.83
C ALA A 365 28.38 36.56 -62.49
N GLY A 366 29.15 35.46 -62.45
CA GLY A 366 30.64 35.46 -62.43
C GLY A 366 31.20 35.72 -61.02
N GLY A 367 32.05 34.91 -60.36
CA GLY A 367 32.77 33.68 -60.66
C GLY A 367 33.69 33.34 -59.46
N THR A 368 34.31 32.15 -59.48
CA THR A 368 35.45 31.67 -58.63
C THR A 368 35.15 31.42 -57.13
N ALA A 369 35.57 30.34 -56.43
CA ALA A 369 36.56 29.30 -56.70
C ALA A 369 36.31 28.05 -55.80
N ALA A 370 36.73 26.90 -56.33
CA ALA A 370 37.52 25.84 -55.70
C ALA A 370 36.95 24.90 -54.61
N SER A 371 36.91 23.60 -55.00
CA SER A 371 37.36 22.38 -54.29
C SER A 371 36.70 22.06 -52.94
N GLY A 372 35.91 20.98 -52.82
CA GLY A 372 36.38 19.59 -52.78
C GLY A 372 36.69 19.23 -51.32
N TRP A 373 36.17 18.17 -50.70
CA TRP A 373 36.67 16.81 -50.90
C TRP A 373 35.59 15.75 -50.67
N ALA A 374 35.74 14.68 -51.44
CA ALA A 374 34.92 13.48 -51.49
C ALA A 374 35.20 12.50 -50.34
N SER A 375 34.23 11.62 -50.15
CA SER A 375 34.28 10.39 -49.38
C SER A 375 35.01 9.27 -50.15
N ASP A 376 35.69 8.38 -49.42
CA ASP A 376 36.01 6.99 -49.80
C ASP A 376 36.17 6.23 -48.45
N VAL A 377 35.41 5.17 -48.11
CA VAL A 377 35.37 3.80 -48.65
C VAL A 377 36.72 3.09 -48.58
N THR A 378 36.87 2.11 -47.66
CA THR A 378 37.24 0.69 -47.93
C THR A 378 37.68 -0.03 -46.64
N THR A 379 37.10 -1.22 -46.47
CA THR A 379 37.27 -2.31 -45.49
C THR A 379 38.68 -2.98 -45.56
N PRO A 380 39.06 -4.01 -44.77
CA PRO A 380 38.30 -5.16 -44.23
C PRO A 380 38.06 -5.18 -42.71
#